data_AF-F2LSE2-F1
#
_entry.id   AF-F2LSE2-F1
#
_cell.length_a   1.000
_cell.length_b   1.000
_cell.length_c   1.000
_cell.angle_alpha   90.00
_cell.angle_beta   90.00
_cell.angle_gamma   90.00
#
_symmetry.space_group_name_H-M   'P 1'
#
loop_
_entity.id
_entity.type
_entity.pdbx_description
1 polymer ?
#
loop_
_entity_poly.entity_id
_entity_poly.type
_entity_poly.pdbx_seq_one_letter_code
_entity_poly.pdbx_strand_id
1 'polypeptide(L)'
;MDMTEDIFAKQSYGQIALKKINPANPNFRLYSAGWLETGGPPETWDVMAVTGAEFRVAKTGPRKGQLSIIVPNTKRTVHVTRDEMRTFERKSRLTQSKQRARK
;
A
#
# COMPACT_ATOMS: atom_id res chain seq x y z
N MET A 1 -11.42 11.85 -5.23
CA MET A 1 -10.76 11.32 -4.04
C MET A 1 -9.46 12.07 -3.90
N ASP A 2 -9.24 12.69 -2.74
CA ASP A 2 -7.96 13.32 -2.43
C ASP A 2 -7.01 12.24 -1.93
N MET A 3 -5.83 12.10 -2.55
CA MET A 3 -4.84 11.06 -2.20
C MET A 3 -3.86 11.55 -1.12
N THR A 4 -4.15 12.68 -0.48
CA THR A 4 -3.39 13.22 0.66
C THR A 4 -3.32 12.24 1.82
N GLU A 5 -4.36 11.41 2.02
CA GLU A 5 -4.32 10.29 2.95
C GLU A 5 -4.02 8.97 2.24
N ASP A 6 -2.85 8.39 2.54
CA ASP A 6 -2.54 7.02 2.13
C ASP A 6 -3.17 6.03 3.14
N ILE A 7 -4.48 5.82 3.00
CA ILE A 7 -5.23 4.91 3.89
C ILE A 7 -4.69 3.47 3.74
N PHE A 8 -4.30 3.10 2.52
CA PHE A 8 -3.73 1.79 2.23
C PHE A 8 -2.37 1.60 2.91
N ALA A 9 -1.51 2.61 2.96
CA ALA A 9 -0.23 2.56 3.68
C ALA A 9 -0.37 2.35 5.19
N LYS A 10 -1.53 2.65 5.79
CA LYS A 10 -1.79 2.37 7.20
C LYS A 10 -2.01 0.87 7.46
N GLN A 11 -2.40 0.11 6.43
CA GLN A 11 -2.71 -1.32 6.53
C GLN A 11 -1.43 -2.18 6.42
N SER A 12 -1.46 -3.39 6.97
CA SER A 12 -0.32 -4.33 6.94
C SER A 12 0.14 -4.64 5.51
N TYR A 13 -0.80 -4.92 4.61
CA TYR A 13 -0.50 -5.16 3.20
C TYR A 13 0.10 -3.93 2.50
N GLY A 14 -0.33 -2.72 2.86
CA GLY A 14 0.19 -1.49 2.26
C GLY A 14 1.60 -1.18 2.72
N GLN A 15 1.93 -1.42 3.99
CA GLN A 15 3.31 -1.28 4.50
C GLN A 15 4.26 -2.28 3.81
N ILE A 16 3.82 -3.52 3.61
CA ILE A 16 4.59 -4.54 2.87
C ILE A 16 4.75 -4.12 1.41
N ALA A 17 3.67 -3.69 0.77
CA ALA A 17 3.69 -3.23 -0.62
C ALA A 17 4.65 -2.04 -0.81
N LEU A 18 4.58 -1.02 0.06
CA LEU A 18 5.50 0.11 0.03
C LEU A 18 6.96 -0.31 0.23
N LYS A 19 7.22 -1.26 1.14
CA LYS A 19 8.57 -1.80 1.36
C LYS A 19 9.10 -2.52 0.14
N LYS A 20 8.26 -3.25 -0.60
CA LYS A 20 8.64 -3.93 -1.85
C LYS A 20 8.83 -2.95 -3.01
N ILE A 21 7.94 -1.96 -3.13
CA ILE A 21 7.99 -0.95 -4.20
C ILE A 21 9.19 -0.03 -4.03
N ASN A 22 9.53 0.30 -2.77
CA ASN A 22 10.54 1.27 -2.37
C ASN A 22 10.48 2.55 -3.22
N PRO A 23 9.37 3.31 -3.12
CA PRO A 23 9.17 4.46 -3.99
C PRO A 23 10.19 5.56 -3.67
N ALA A 24 10.84 6.08 -4.71
CA ALA A 24 11.76 7.20 -4.58
C ALA A 24 11.02 8.54 -4.36
N ASN A 25 9.78 8.65 -4.82
CA ASN A 25 8.98 9.87 -4.73
C ASN A 25 8.06 9.84 -3.48
N PRO A 26 8.08 10.87 -2.62
CA PRO A 26 7.20 10.97 -1.46
C PRO A 26 5.70 11.09 -1.82
N ASN A 27 5.38 11.46 -3.07
CA ASN A 27 4.01 11.53 -3.57
C ASN A 27 3.51 10.20 -4.17
N PHE A 28 4.28 9.12 -4.02
CA PHE A 28 3.81 7.78 -4.37
C PHE A 28 2.75 7.34 -3.37
N ARG A 29 1.57 6.97 -3.88
CA ARG A 29 0.43 6.53 -3.07
C ARG A 29 -0.14 5.24 -3.61
N LEU A 30 -0.52 4.35 -2.70
CA LEU A 30 -1.30 3.17 -3.02
C LEU A 30 -2.75 3.61 -3.26
N TYR A 31 -3.37 3.11 -4.34
CA TYR A 31 -4.74 3.50 -4.69
C TYR A 31 -5.66 2.32 -4.99
N SER A 32 -5.12 1.12 -5.12
CA SER A 32 -5.89 -0.09 -5.39
C SER A 32 -5.24 -1.28 -4.71
N ALA A 33 -6.06 -2.08 -4.04
CA ALA A 33 -5.68 -3.37 -3.49
C ALA A 33 -6.81 -4.35 -3.79
N GLY A 34 -6.47 -5.52 -4.32
CA GLY A 34 -7.44 -6.55 -4.65
C GLY A 34 -6.81 -7.92 -4.52
N TRP A 35 -7.57 -8.90 -4.03
CA TRP A 35 -7.15 -10.28 -4.04
C TRP A 35 -7.12 -10.80 -5.49
N LEU A 36 -6.07 -11.53 -5.82
CA LEU A 36 -5.97 -12.24 -7.08
C LEU A 36 -6.69 -13.58 -6.95
N GLU A 37 -7.57 -13.83 -7.91
CA GLU A 37 -8.26 -15.10 -8.01
C GLU A 37 -7.27 -16.21 -8.37
N THR A 38 -7.07 -17.14 -7.45
CA THR A 38 -6.20 -18.32 -7.63
C THR A 38 -7.01 -19.57 -7.99
N GLY A 39 -8.28 -19.40 -8.37
CA GLY A 39 -9.26 -20.48 -8.48
C GLY A 39 -9.83 -20.88 -7.11
N GLY A 40 -11.10 -21.30 -7.08
CA GLY A 40 -11.83 -21.62 -5.85
C GLY A 40 -12.53 -20.41 -5.21
N PRO A 41 -13.17 -20.61 -4.04
CA PRO A 41 -13.93 -19.56 -3.37
C PRO A 41 -13.02 -18.41 -2.89
N PRO A 42 -13.52 -17.16 -2.76
CA PRO A 42 -12.71 -15.99 -2.38
C PRO A 42 -11.88 -16.13 -1.09
N GLU A 43 -12.30 -17.03 -0.20
CA GLU A 43 -11.62 -17.33 1.06
C GLU A 43 -10.25 -18.01 0.85
N THR A 44 -10.09 -18.73 -0.26
CA THR A 44 -8.85 -19.45 -0.61
C THR A 44 -7.85 -18.58 -1.36
N TRP A 45 -8.15 -17.31 -1.60
CA TRP A 45 -7.23 -16.40 -2.26
C TRP A 45 -6.10 -16.01 -1.31
N ASP A 46 -4.87 -16.35 -1.68
CA ASP A 46 -3.69 -16.14 -0.85
C ASP A 46 -2.82 -14.96 -1.29
N VAL A 47 -3.07 -14.41 -2.48
CA VAL A 47 -2.26 -13.34 -3.07
C VAL A 47 -3.11 -12.09 -3.26
N MET A 48 -2.62 -10.95 -2.78
CA MET A 48 -3.21 -9.63 -2.98
C MET A 48 -2.33 -8.81 -3.93
N ALA A 49 -2.91 -8.34 -5.02
CA ALA A 49 -2.30 -7.34 -5.89
C ALA A 49 -2.56 -5.94 -5.31
N VAL A 50 -1.47 -5.26 -4.96
CA VAL A 50 -1.49 -3.89 -4.45
C VAL A 50 -0.83 -2.99 -5.49
N THR A 51 -1.56 -1.98 -5.93
CA THR A 51 -1.13 -1.04 -6.96
C THR A 51 -1.04 0.37 -6.40
N GLY A 52 0.09 1.02 -6.68
CA GLY A 52 0.31 2.43 -6.41
C GLY A 52 0.82 3.16 -7.64
N ALA A 53 0.80 4.48 -7.53
CA ALA A 53 1.39 5.37 -8.53
C ALA A 53 1.84 6.67 -7.86
N GLU A 54 2.63 7.47 -8.57
CA GLU A 54 2.90 8.83 -8.15
C GLU A 54 1.72 9.72 -8.50
N PHE A 55 1.31 10.53 -7.54
CA PHE A 55 0.27 11.53 -7.76
C PHE A 55 0.87 12.92 -7.78
N ARG A 56 0.26 13.79 -8.57
CA ARG A 56 0.57 15.22 -8.59
C ARG A 56 -0.68 16.04 -8.32
N VAL A 57 -0.46 17.26 -7.83
CA VAL A 57 -1.51 18.23 -7.57
C VAL A 57 -2.17 18.63 -8.88
N ALA A 58 -3.51 18.67 -8.89
CA ALA A 58 -4.27 19.18 -10.01
C ALA A 58 -4.10 20.70 -10.12
N LYS A 59 -3.59 21.17 -11.26
CA LYS A 59 -3.40 22.61 -11.54
C LYS A 59 -4.68 23.30 -12.01
N THR A 60 -5.63 22.53 -12.57
CA THR A 60 -6.88 23.01 -13.17
C THR A 60 -8.04 22.04 -12.86
N GLY A 61 -9.28 22.51 -13.03
CA GLY A 61 -10.49 21.72 -12.89
C GLY A 61 -11.12 21.69 -11.48
N PRO A 62 -12.22 20.94 -11.30
CA PRO A 62 -13.00 20.94 -10.05
C PRO A 62 -12.24 20.43 -8.82
N ARG A 63 -11.15 19.68 -9.02
CA ARG A 63 -10.27 19.15 -7.97
C ARG A 63 -8.95 19.91 -7.84
N LYS A 64 -8.87 21.14 -8.37
CA LYS A 64 -7.66 21.97 -8.29
C LYS A 64 -7.14 22.06 -6.86
N GLY A 65 -5.83 21.88 -6.68
CA GLY A 65 -5.18 21.88 -5.37
C GLY A 65 -5.15 20.51 -4.67
N GLN A 66 -5.91 19.51 -5.14
CA GLN A 66 -5.90 18.17 -4.57
C GLN A 66 -4.85 17.27 -5.24
N LEU A 67 -4.30 16.32 -4.48
CA LEU A 67 -3.37 15.32 -4.97
C LEU A 67 -4.19 14.22 -5.67
N SER A 68 -4.55 14.41 -6.94
CA SER A 68 -5.52 13.53 -7.61
C SER A 68 -5.16 13.11 -9.04
N ILE A 69 -4.01 13.55 -9.57
CA ILE A 69 -3.61 13.20 -10.94
C ILE A 69 -2.50 12.16 -10.90
N ILE A 70 -2.73 10.98 -11.48
CA ILE A 70 -1.71 9.95 -11.66
C ILE A 70 -0.67 10.44 -12.67
N VAL A 71 0.61 10.35 -12.30
CA VAL A 71 1.72 10.61 -13.22
C VAL A 71 1.88 9.40 -14.15
N PRO A 72 1.85 9.58 -15.49
CA PRO A 72 2.05 8.49 -16.43
C PRO A 72 3.36 7.73 -16.16
N ASN A 73 3.37 6.43 -16.44
CA ASN A 73 4.54 5.54 -16.27
C ASN A 73 5.07 5.37 -14.84
N THR A 74 4.32 5.83 -13.82
CA THR A 74 4.68 5.63 -12.41
C THR A 74 3.86 4.55 -11.72
N LYS A 75 2.93 3.92 -12.44
CA LYS A 75 2.10 2.83 -11.93
C LYS A 75 2.98 1.62 -11.63
N ARG A 76 2.95 1.15 -10.40
CA ARG A 76 3.64 -0.07 -9.95
C ARG A 76 2.65 -0.96 -9.21
N THR A 77 2.66 -2.24 -9.58
CA THR A 77 1.86 -3.27 -8.94
C THR A 77 2.79 -4.27 -8.28
N VAL A 78 2.49 -4.64 -7.04
CA VAL A 78 3.20 -5.66 -6.28
C VAL A 78 2.23 -6.66 -5.71
N HIS A 79 2.71 -7.89 -5.57
CA HIS A 79 1.94 -8.98 -4.98
C HIS A 79 2.36 -9.16 -3.53
N VAL A 80 1.38 -9.22 -2.64
CA VAL A 80 1.56 -9.46 -1.21
C VAL A 80 0.81 -10.73 -0.86
N THR A 81 1.50 -11.70 -0.27
CA THR A 81 0.83 -12.95 0.13
C THR A 81 0.32 -12.88 1.57
N ARG A 82 -0.67 -13.72 1.89
CA ARG A 82 -1.20 -13.87 3.25
C ARG A 82 -0.10 -14.25 4.26
N ASP A 83 0.86 -15.07 3.84
CA ASP A 83 2.03 -15.43 4.66
C ASP A 83 2.95 -14.24 4.97
N GLU A 84 3.13 -13.33 4.02
CA GLU A 84 3.90 -12.11 4.25
C GLU A 84 3.21 -11.20 5.25
N MET A 85 1.88 -11.07 5.15
CA MET A 85 1.08 -10.30 6.12
C MET A 85 1.21 -10.90 7.52
N ARG A 86 1.04 -12.23 7.66
CA ARG A 86 1.18 -12.94 8.94
C ARG A 86 2.59 -12.79 9.53
N THR A 87 3.61 -12.86 8.68
CA THR A 87 5.01 -12.66 9.11
C THR A 87 5.27 -11.22 9.55
N PHE A 88 4.67 -10.25 8.85
CA PHE A 88 4.79 -8.83 9.19
C PHE A 88 4.15 -8.51 10.53
N GLU A 89 2.93 -9.01 10.78
CA GLU A 89 2.24 -8.87 12.07
C GLU A 89 3.00 -9.53 13.22
N ARG A 90 3.59 -10.70 12.97
CA ARG A 90 4.45 -11.37 13.95
C ARG A 90 5.68 -10.53 14.28
N LYS A 91 6.31 -9.92 13.27
CA LYS A 91 7.47 -9.03 13.44
C LYS A 91 7.09 -7.75 14.19
N SER A 92 6.01 -7.08 13.82
CA SER A 92 5.58 -5.83 14.47
C SER A 92 5.26 -6.02 15.96
N ARG A 93 4.68 -7.17 16.34
CA ARG A 93 4.44 -7.55 17.74
C ARG A 93 5.74 -7.79 18.53
N LEU A 94 6.77 -8.37 17.89
CA LEU A 94 8.10 -8.53 18.50
C LEU A 94 8.84 -7.20 18.69
N THR A 95 8.66 -6.23 17.78
CA THR A 95 9.31 -4.92 17.91
C THR A 95 8.72 -4.12 19.06
N GLN A 96 7.40 -4.17 19.26
CA GLN A 96 6.72 -3.47 20.37
C GLN A 96 7.10 -4.02 21.75
N SER A 97 7.27 -5.35 21.88
CA SER A 97 7.68 -5.99 23.13
C SER A 97 9.12 -5.62 23.52
N LYS A 98 10.04 -5.52 22.55
CA LYS A 98 11.42 -5.07 22.80
C LYS A 98 11.54 -3.59 23.20
N GLN A 99 10.62 -2.73 22.77
CA GLN A 99 10.63 -1.30 23.15
C GLN A 99 10.13 -1.06 24.58
N ARG A 100 9.18 -1.87 25.07
CA ARG A 100 8.70 -1.78 26.47
C ARG A 100 9.68 -2.34 27.49
N ALA A 101 10.56 -3.27 27.10
CA ALA A 101 11.57 -3.85 27.99
C ALA A 101 12.85 -3.01 28.15
N ARG A 102 12.95 -1.84 27.49
CA ARG A 102 14.09 -0.91 27.57
C ARG A 102 13.74 0.43 28.24
N LYS A 103 12.57 0.52 28.86
CA LYS A 103 12.09 1.68 29.60
C LYS A 103 11.89 1.28 31.06
#